data_AF-A0A562IMW7-F1
#
_entry.id   AF-A0A562IMW7-F1
#
_cell.length_a   1.000
_cell.length_b   1.000
_cell.length_c   1.000
_cell.angle_alpha   90.00
_cell.angle_beta   90.00
_cell.angle_gamma   90.00
#
_symmetry.space_group_name_H-M   'P 1'
#
loop_
_entity.id
_entity.type
_entity.pdbx_description
1 polymer ?
#
loop_
_entity_poly.entity_id
_entity_poly.type
_entity_poly.pdbx_seq_one_letter_code
_entity_poly.pdbx_strand_id
1 'polypeptide(L)'
;MRPAAAVPSAAFALVLLAGCTSGESSDDPAGAQAPEDTASAVTAAPDATRTLVTDADPVASAVSTSRALFRSSPVVVLAEAGDPAAQLLGASAAVGLGVPLLLDDGSAADDVLDPELDRLGVETVLAVGDASVEGVDDVRAVPADVDAVGEVTGLDLDTAEPVAADGRVAAVAALDPESPAALEPAPEEPPAGESPAADPSASPSASPSASRSSSAASSSEASSSEAAATELPDPLPEFDRGEPLVETLVVTSGSSDALAGVATARAAGAEVQLIEGTDPRASSELVDRLAAEPTVVVLGADLGAEPGLEWKLDTAATGTQLPGGGQLLFPEHTMIALYGIPGSGALGLLGEQDLPASIARAQQYADEYRPLVDNTVVPTFEIIATVASASAGPDGNYSAEQDVETLRPWVEAAGEAGLYVVLDLQPGRTDFLTQAKQYEPLLELPYVGLALDPEWRLGPNEVHLVQIGQVGIDEVNQVVTWLADLTRDNALPQKLLVLHQFQVRMIVDRERLDTSRDELAILVHVDGQGSQPAKQDTWAVLHRDAPEPLYWGWKNFIDEDVPMISPQETIETVQPTPELVTYQ
;
A
#
# COMPACT_ATOMS: atom_id res chain seq x y z
N MET A 1 -38.49 24.59 37.50
CA MET A 1 -39.75 23.82 37.47
C MET A 1 -39.53 22.62 36.55
N ARG A 2 -39.56 21.40 37.11
CA ARG A 2 -39.63 20.11 36.37
C ARG A 2 -41.10 19.84 35.98
N PRO A 3 -41.35 18.96 34.99
CA PRO A 3 -41.51 17.50 35.24
C PRO A 3 -40.69 16.67 34.20
N ALA A 4 -40.01 15.54 34.48
CA ALA A 4 -40.42 14.20 34.95
C ALA A 4 -41.53 13.57 34.08
N ALA A 5 -41.53 12.31 33.60
CA ALA A 5 -40.63 11.16 33.51
C ALA A 5 -41.38 10.11 32.64
N ALA A 6 -40.69 9.16 31.98
CA ALA A 6 -41.06 7.72 31.92
C ALA A 6 -40.20 6.96 30.89
N VAL A 7 -39.50 5.95 31.40
CA VAL A 7 -38.79 4.87 30.68
C VAL A 7 -39.66 3.61 30.80
N PRO A 8 -39.75 2.73 29.79
CA PRO A 8 -40.20 1.36 30.00
C PRO A 8 -39.02 0.39 30.05
N SER A 9 -38.94 -0.35 31.15
CA SER A 9 -38.13 -1.55 31.33
C SER A 9 -38.89 -2.78 30.82
N ALA A 10 -38.20 -3.70 30.13
CA ALA A 10 -38.64 -5.07 29.89
C ALA A 10 -37.41 -5.98 30.06
N ALA A 11 -37.24 -6.60 31.24
CA ALA A 11 -37.75 -7.93 31.62
C ALA A 11 -36.88 -9.07 31.07
N PHE A 12 -35.83 -9.38 31.82
CA PHE A 12 -35.01 -10.60 31.75
C PHE A 12 -35.87 -11.82 32.10
N ALA A 13 -35.90 -12.83 31.23
CA ALA A 13 -36.47 -14.15 31.53
C ALA A 13 -35.33 -15.16 31.77
N LEU A 14 -35.07 -15.44 33.05
CA LEU A 14 -34.26 -16.56 33.51
C LEU A 14 -35.09 -17.84 33.39
N VAL A 15 -34.63 -18.84 32.62
CA VAL A 15 -35.17 -20.20 32.68
C VAL A 15 -34.10 -21.11 33.28
N LEU A 16 -34.29 -21.46 34.56
CA LEU A 16 -33.62 -22.54 35.25
C LEU A 16 -34.53 -23.77 35.20
N LEU A 17 -34.08 -24.86 34.59
CA LEU A 17 -34.70 -26.18 34.74
C LEU A 17 -33.62 -27.18 35.15
N ALA A 18 -33.64 -27.50 36.45
CA ALA A 18 -33.01 -28.68 37.02
C ALA A 18 -34.08 -29.79 37.16
N GLY A 19 -33.75 -31.01 36.76
CA GLY A 19 -34.58 -32.19 36.99
C GLY A 19 -33.85 -33.49 36.63
N CYS A 20 -33.33 -34.19 37.64
CA CYS A 20 -32.91 -35.58 37.55
C CYS A 20 -34.07 -36.50 37.96
N THR A 21 -34.33 -37.60 37.22
CA THR A 21 -34.22 -39.00 37.70
C THR A 21 -35.04 -40.03 36.89
N SER A 22 -34.33 -41.11 36.51
CA SER A 22 -34.68 -42.54 36.41
C SER A 22 -35.89 -43.03 35.59
N GLY A 23 -35.60 -43.85 34.58
CA GLY A 23 -36.51 -44.86 34.03
C GLY A 23 -35.72 -45.95 33.28
N GLU A 24 -35.56 -47.12 33.89
CA GLU A 24 -35.11 -48.35 33.23
C GLU A 24 -36.19 -48.88 32.28
N SER A 25 -35.83 -49.14 31.03
CA SER A 25 -36.43 -50.18 30.21
C SER A 25 -35.53 -50.51 29.02
N SER A 26 -35.02 -51.74 29.04
CA SER A 26 -34.24 -52.44 28.03
C SER A 26 -35.07 -52.84 26.81
N ASP A 27 -34.55 -52.59 25.60
CA ASP A 27 -34.41 -53.57 24.50
C ASP A 27 -33.73 -52.92 23.26
N ASP A 28 -32.64 -53.55 22.81
CA ASP A 28 -31.69 -53.19 21.72
C ASP A 28 -32.34 -53.25 20.31
N PRO A 29 -31.82 -52.54 19.28
CA PRO A 29 -30.72 -53.15 18.54
C PRO A 29 -29.69 -52.20 17.90
N ALA A 30 -28.49 -52.76 17.72
CA ALA A 30 -27.44 -52.39 16.78
C ALA A 30 -26.67 -51.10 17.12
N GLY A 31 -25.37 -51.27 17.37
CA GLY A 31 -24.46 -50.20 17.72
C GLY A 31 -24.43 -49.13 16.65
N ALA A 32 -25.01 -47.98 16.97
CA ALA A 32 -24.46 -46.73 16.51
C ALA A 32 -23.15 -46.56 17.28
N GLN A 33 -22.02 -46.80 16.61
CA GLN A 33 -20.76 -46.24 17.05
C GLN A 33 -21.01 -44.75 17.29
N ALA A 34 -20.66 -44.26 18.49
CA ALA A 34 -20.49 -42.82 18.66
C ALA A 34 -19.56 -42.35 17.53
N PRO A 35 -19.79 -41.17 16.92
CA PRO A 35 -18.82 -40.66 15.96
C PRO A 35 -17.45 -40.74 16.62
N GLU A 36 -16.51 -41.44 15.98
CA GLU A 36 -15.11 -41.34 16.37
C GLU A 36 -14.79 -39.84 16.24
N ASP A 37 -14.34 -39.20 17.31
CA ASP A 37 -13.88 -37.80 17.25
C ASP A 37 -12.69 -37.80 16.27
N THR A 38 -12.97 -37.46 15.02
CA THR A 38 -11.93 -37.22 14.01
C THR A 38 -11.07 -36.08 14.55
N ALA A 39 -9.75 -36.26 14.51
CA ALA A 39 -8.83 -35.21 14.91
C ALA A 39 -9.12 -33.96 14.05
N SER A 40 -9.02 -32.77 14.62
CA SER A 40 -9.33 -31.54 13.89
C SER A 40 -8.34 -30.44 14.22
N ALA A 41 -7.93 -29.70 13.19
CA ALA A 41 -7.21 -28.45 13.38
C ALA A 41 -8.15 -27.40 13.97
N VAL A 42 -7.62 -26.55 14.86
CA VAL A 42 -8.39 -25.48 15.49
C VAL A 42 -7.67 -24.17 15.20
N THR A 43 -8.27 -23.35 14.35
CA THR A 43 -7.82 -21.99 14.08
C THR A 43 -8.10 -21.07 15.27
N ALA A 44 -7.42 -19.94 15.33
CA ALA A 44 -7.63 -18.90 16.32
C ALA A 44 -7.44 -17.53 15.66
N ALA A 45 -8.43 -16.64 15.80
CA ALA A 45 -8.19 -15.23 15.54
C ALA A 45 -7.41 -14.62 16.71
N PRO A 46 -6.47 -13.69 16.46
CA PRO A 46 -5.82 -12.94 17.54
C PRO A 46 -6.82 -12.16 18.40
N ASP A 47 -6.56 -12.08 19.72
CA ASP A 47 -7.41 -11.30 20.65
C ASP A 47 -7.28 -9.78 20.45
N ALA A 48 -6.14 -9.32 19.93
CA ALA A 48 -5.88 -7.93 19.62
C ALA A 48 -6.38 -7.59 18.21
N THR A 49 -6.94 -6.39 18.03
CA THR A 49 -7.37 -5.90 16.71
C THR A 49 -6.23 -5.83 15.70
N ARG A 50 -4.99 -5.68 16.17
CA ARG A 50 -3.77 -5.73 15.36
C ARG A 50 -2.70 -6.56 16.03
N THR A 51 -2.11 -7.48 15.28
CA THR A 51 -0.98 -8.33 15.71
C THR A 51 0.16 -8.16 14.71
N LEU A 52 1.40 -8.05 15.21
CA LEU A 52 2.59 -7.92 14.38
C LEU A 52 3.40 -9.22 14.44
N VAL A 53 3.67 -9.82 13.29
CA VAL A 53 4.61 -10.93 13.10
C VAL A 53 5.76 -10.40 12.24
N THR A 54 6.88 -10.08 12.90
CA THR A 54 7.96 -9.25 12.32
C THR A 54 9.33 -9.90 12.49
N ASP A 55 9.35 -11.21 12.76
CA ASP A 55 10.56 -12.00 12.87
C ASP A 55 11.27 -12.05 11.50
N ALA A 56 12.53 -11.62 11.45
CA ALA A 56 13.33 -11.65 10.22
C ALA A 56 13.88 -13.04 9.89
N ASP A 57 13.87 -13.94 10.88
CA ASP A 57 14.23 -15.34 10.69
C ASP A 57 13.00 -16.11 10.18
N PRO A 58 13.07 -16.82 9.02
CA PRO A 58 11.92 -17.49 8.44
C PRO A 58 11.28 -18.56 9.34
N VAL A 59 12.09 -19.29 10.13
CA VAL A 59 11.59 -20.31 11.06
C VAL A 59 10.78 -19.65 12.18
N ALA A 60 11.35 -18.61 12.81
CA ALA A 60 10.65 -17.84 13.83
C ALA A 60 9.37 -17.17 13.29
N SER A 61 9.40 -16.62 12.06
CA SER A 61 8.24 -16.02 11.39
C SER A 61 7.11 -17.03 11.17
N ALA A 62 7.43 -18.23 10.69
CA ALA A 62 6.47 -19.32 10.51
C ALA A 62 5.81 -19.73 11.85
N VAL A 63 6.63 -19.91 12.90
CA VAL A 63 6.16 -20.26 14.25
C VAL A 63 5.30 -19.15 14.87
N SER A 64 5.72 -17.88 14.76
CA SER A 64 4.94 -16.74 15.24
C SER A 64 3.59 -16.61 14.52
N THR A 65 3.54 -16.89 13.22
CA THR A 65 2.29 -16.91 12.44
C THR A 65 1.38 -18.04 12.88
N SER A 66 1.91 -19.25 13.07
CA SER A 66 1.16 -20.40 13.60
C SER A 66 0.55 -20.09 14.97
N ARG A 67 1.31 -19.46 15.88
CA ARG A 67 0.80 -19.01 17.19
C ARG A 67 -0.32 -18.00 17.09
N ALA A 68 -0.26 -17.12 16.09
CA ALA A 68 -1.30 -16.12 15.87
C ALA A 68 -2.59 -16.71 15.30
N LEU A 69 -2.51 -17.77 14.48
CA LEU A 69 -3.62 -18.24 13.65
C LEU A 69 -4.14 -19.65 13.98
N PHE A 70 -3.42 -20.44 14.76
CA PHE A 70 -3.80 -21.80 15.14
C PHE A 70 -3.65 -22.04 16.65
N ARG A 71 -4.69 -22.63 17.25
CA ARG A 71 -4.68 -23.12 18.63
C ARG A 71 -4.08 -24.52 18.73
N SER A 72 -4.44 -25.41 17.82
CA SER A 72 -3.94 -26.80 17.73
C SER A 72 -4.03 -27.31 16.30
N SER A 73 -3.18 -28.28 15.95
CA SER A 73 -3.23 -28.96 14.66
C SER A 73 -2.67 -30.38 14.80
N PRO A 74 -3.47 -31.44 14.50
CA PRO A 74 -2.98 -32.82 14.58
C PRO A 74 -1.94 -33.13 13.51
N VAL A 75 -1.99 -32.42 12.39
CA VAL A 75 -1.04 -32.52 11.27
C VAL A 75 -0.37 -31.16 11.06
N VAL A 76 0.93 -31.16 10.75
CA VAL A 76 1.67 -29.98 10.29
C VAL A 76 2.46 -30.34 9.04
N VAL A 77 2.58 -29.41 8.10
CA VAL A 77 3.52 -29.52 6.99
C VAL A 77 4.83 -28.85 7.39
N LEU A 78 5.95 -29.54 7.19
CA LEU A 78 7.29 -29.05 7.48
C LEU A 78 8.12 -29.03 6.19
N ALA A 79 8.84 -27.93 5.97
CA ALA A 79 9.79 -27.76 4.86
C ALA A 79 11.10 -27.12 5.37
N GLU A 80 12.22 -27.38 4.72
CA GLU A 80 13.49 -26.74 5.07
C GLU A 80 13.49 -25.27 4.60
N ALA A 81 13.91 -24.34 5.46
CA ALA A 81 13.99 -22.91 5.13
C ALA A 81 14.94 -22.60 3.95
N GLY A 82 15.87 -23.50 3.66
CA GLY A 82 16.81 -23.44 2.54
C GLY A 82 16.33 -24.08 1.22
N ASP A 83 15.16 -24.73 1.20
CA ASP A 83 14.63 -25.46 0.03
C ASP A 83 13.35 -24.79 -0.52
N PRO A 84 13.45 -23.96 -1.58
CA PRO A 84 12.30 -23.33 -2.20
C PRO A 84 11.30 -24.30 -2.84
N ALA A 85 11.74 -25.48 -3.29
CA ALA A 85 10.85 -26.47 -3.89
C ALA A 85 9.98 -27.11 -2.80
N ALA A 86 10.60 -27.50 -1.69
CA ALA A 86 9.88 -27.99 -0.52
C ALA A 86 8.91 -26.94 0.05
N GLN A 87 9.32 -25.67 0.14
CA GLN A 87 8.46 -24.61 0.65
C GLN A 87 7.24 -24.33 -0.23
N LEU A 88 7.41 -24.27 -1.55
CA LEU A 88 6.30 -23.98 -2.47
C LEU A 88 5.30 -25.14 -2.50
N LEU A 89 5.79 -26.37 -2.63
CA LEU A 89 4.90 -27.54 -2.65
C LEU A 89 4.30 -27.83 -1.26
N GLY A 90 5.08 -27.61 -0.21
CA GLY A 90 4.62 -27.65 1.18
C GLY A 90 3.55 -26.58 1.45
N ALA A 91 3.65 -25.40 0.85
CA ALA A 91 2.61 -24.37 0.93
C ALA A 91 1.31 -24.82 0.24
N SER A 92 1.40 -25.39 -0.96
CA SER A 92 0.25 -25.99 -1.65
C SER A 92 -0.43 -27.06 -0.80
N ALA A 93 0.37 -27.95 -0.19
CA ALA A 93 -0.13 -29.00 0.70
C ALA A 93 -0.77 -28.43 1.98
N ALA A 94 -0.11 -27.49 2.66
CA ALA A 94 -0.60 -26.87 3.89
C ALA A 94 -1.94 -26.15 3.67
N VAL A 95 -2.05 -25.39 2.58
CA VAL A 95 -3.27 -24.69 2.18
C VAL A 95 -4.39 -25.67 1.84
N GLY A 96 -4.09 -26.73 1.08
CA GLY A 96 -5.04 -27.81 0.77
C GLY A 96 -5.45 -28.67 1.97
N LEU A 97 -4.60 -28.76 2.99
CA LEU A 97 -4.89 -29.53 4.20
C LEU A 97 -5.55 -28.69 5.29
N GLY A 98 -5.47 -27.35 5.20
CA GLY A 98 -5.95 -26.44 6.24
C GLY A 98 -5.14 -26.52 7.53
N VAL A 99 -3.81 -26.71 7.41
CA VAL A 99 -2.87 -26.86 8.53
C VAL A 99 -1.68 -25.90 8.41
N PRO A 100 -0.95 -25.60 9.49
CA PRO A 100 0.23 -24.74 9.42
C PRO A 100 1.33 -25.30 8.52
N LEU A 101 2.01 -24.40 7.79
CA LEU A 101 3.33 -24.66 7.22
C LEU A 101 4.38 -24.09 8.18
N LEU A 102 5.18 -24.97 8.76
CA LEU A 102 6.34 -24.60 9.57
C LEU A 102 7.63 -24.85 8.78
N LEU A 103 8.71 -24.23 9.23
CA LEU A 103 10.03 -24.40 8.64
C LEU A 103 11.00 -24.98 9.66
N ASP A 104 11.96 -25.77 9.19
CA ASP A 104 13.18 -26.11 9.95
C ASP A 104 14.39 -25.36 9.36
N ASP A 105 15.47 -25.29 10.14
CA ASP A 105 16.75 -24.71 9.73
C ASP A 105 17.78 -25.75 9.25
N GLY A 106 17.35 -26.99 8.99
CA GLY A 106 18.20 -28.15 8.69
C GLY A 106 18.96 -28.71 9.91
N SER A 107 18.67 -28.23 11.13
CA SER A 107 19.21 -28.79 12.37
C SER A 107 18.18 -29.66 13.11
N ALA A 108 18.64 -30.82 13.61
CA ALA A 108 17.77 -31.80 14.27
C ALA A 108 17.30 -31.40 15.70
N ALA A 109 17.72 -30.23 16.20
CA ALA A 109 17.38 -29.75 17.53
C ALA A 109 17.07 -28.25 17.43
N ASP A 110 15.82 -27.93 17.16
CA ASP A 110 15.35 -26.57 16.94
C ASP A 110 14.58 -26.09 18.17
N ASP A 111 15.22 -25.20 18.95
CA ASP A 111 14.69 -24.61 20.17
C ASP A 111 13.41 -23.75 19.93
N VAL A 112 13.09 -23.42 18.67
CA VAL A 112 11.94 -22.61 18.26
C VAL A 112 10.80 -23.48 17.74
N LEU A 113 11.11 -24.47 16.89
CA LEU A 113 10.14 -25.37 16.27
C LEU A 113 9.55 -26.39 17.26
N ASP A 114 10.40 -27.08 18.06
CA ASP A 114 9.94 -28.16 18.94
C ASP A 114 8.85 -27.70 19.94
N PRO A 115 9.00 -26.54 20.63
CA PRO A 115 7.94 -26.05 21.52
C PRO A 115 6.64 -25.69 20.80
N GLU A 116 6.70 -25.37 19.52
CA GLU A 116 5.53 -25.06 18.72
C GLU A 116 4.76 -26.32 18.32
N LEU A 117 5.47 -27.39 17.92
CA LEU A 117 4.85 -28.69 17.65
C LEU A 117 4.16 -29.25 18.91
N ASP A 118 4.81 -29.13 20.07
CA ASP A 118 4.23 -29.48 21.37
C ASP A 118 2.96 -28.66 21.68
N ARG A 119 2.99 -27.35 21.42
CA ARG A 119 1.84 -26.45 21.66
C ARG A 119 0.65 -26.81 20.77
N LEU A 120 0.93 -27.10 19.50
CA LEU A 120 -0.08 -27.48 18.53
C LEU A 120 -0.67 -28.87 18.81
N GLY A 121 0.04 -29.72 19.56
CA GLY A 121 -0.36 -31.10 19.82
C GLY A 121 -0.27 -31.96 18.56
N VAL A 122 0.81 -31.79 17.79
CA VAL A 122 1.01 -32.48 16.51
C VAL A 122 1.17 -33.98 16.75
N GLU A 123 0.40 -34.78 16.02
CA GLU A 123 0.48 -36.24 16.00
C GLU A 123 1.24 -36.74 14.77
N THR A 124 1.15 -36.01 13.65
CA THR A 124 1.81 -36.37 12.39
C THR A 124 2.47 -35.15 11.73
N VAL A 125 3.73 -35.29 11.31
CA VAL A 125 4.42 -34.29 10.49
C VAL A 125 4.55 -34.80 9.05
N LEU A 126 4.06 -34.02 8.08
CA LEU A 126 4.37 -34.20 6.67
C LEU A 126 5.66 -33.42 6.36
N ALA A 127 6.79 -34.12 6.26
CA ALA A 127 8.07 -33.52 5.94
C ALA A 127 8.27 -33.55 4.41
N VAL A 128 8.22 -32.37 3.78
CA VAL A 128 8.38 -32.23 2.33
C VAL A 128 9.83 -31.88 2.01
N GLY A 129 10.44 -32.60 1.06
CA GLY A 129 11.84 -32.43 0.70
C GLY A 129 12.78 -33.08 1.73
N ASP A 130 13.85 -32.37 2.08
CA ASP A 130 14.88 -32.84 3.02
C ASP A 130 14.59 -32.45 4.48
N ALA A 131 13.41 -31.88 4.76
CA ALA A 131 12.98 -31.47 6.08
C ALA A 131 13.00 -32.62 7.10
N SER A 132 13.38 -32.33 8.34
CA SER A 132 13.48 -33.35 9.39
C SER A 132 13.19 -32.80 10.79
N VAL A 133 12.61 -33.65 11.63
CA VAL A 133 12.24 -33.30 13.00
C VAL A 133 12.47 -34.50 13.92
N GLU A 134 12.88 -34.24 15.15
CA GLU A 134 12.98 -35.26 16.21
C GLU A 134 11.81 -35.13 17.20
N GLY A 135 11.49 -36.20 17.93
CA GLY A 135 10.50 -36.14 19.01
C GLY A 135 9.03 -36.25 18.61
N VAL A 136 8.72 -36.32 17.31
CA VAL A 136 7.38 -36.65 16.79
C VAL A 136 7.28 -38.14 16.46
N ASP A 137 6.19 -38.78 16.86
CA ASP A 137 6.00 -40.25 16.72
C ASP A 137 5.74 -40.69 15.27
N ASP A 138 5.04 -39.86 14.47
CA ASP A 138 4.71 -40.16 13.06
C ASP A 138 5.22 -39.06 12.13
N VAL A 139 6.26 -39.37 11.35
CA VAL A 139 6.83 -38.47 10.34
C VAL A 139 6.71 -39.11 8.95
N ARG A 140 5.98 -38.42 8.07
CA ARG A 140 5.76 -38.80 6.67
C ARG A 140 6.70 -37.99 5.78
N ALA A 141 7.90 -38.52 5.56
CA ALA A 141 8.88 -37.89 4.68
C ALA A 141 8.53 -38.16 3.21
N VAL A 142 8.37 -37.10 2.41
CA VAL A 142 8.02 -37.16 1.00
C VAL A 142 8.96 -36.25 0.19
N PRO A 143 9.42 -36.67 -1.00
CA PRO A 143 10.17 -35.78 -1.86
C PRO A 143 9.32 -34.57 -2.28
N ALA A 144 9.97 -33.45 -2.57
CA ALA A 144 9.31 -32.27 -3.14
C ALA A 144 8.91 -32.53 -4.62
N ASP A 145 7.98 -33.45 -4.82
CA ASP A 145 7.44 -33.92 -6.09
C ASP A 145 5.91 -33.96 -6.02
N VAL A 146 5.25 -33.43 -7.05
CA VAL A 146 3.79 -33.21 -7.04
C VAL A 146 3.01 -34.51 -6.88
N ASP A 147 3.39 -35.56 -7.58
CA ASP A 147 2.70 -36.85 -7.54
C ASP A 147 2.86 -37.49 -6.15
N ALA A 148 4.08 -37.44 -5.59
CA ALA A 148 4.37 -37.96 -4.26
C ALA A 148 3.59 -37.23 -3.15
N VAL A 149 3.55 -35.89 -3.19
CA VAL A 149 2.79 -35.10 -2.21
C VAL A 149 1.30 -35.32 -2.39
N GLY A 150 0.78 -35.35 -3.62
CA GLY A 150 -0.63 -35.63 -3.90
C GLY A 150 -1.07 -37.00 -3.38
N GLU A 151 -0.25 -38.05 -3.57
CA GLU A 151 -0.56 -39.40 -3.10
C GLU A 151 -0.63 -39.51 -1.57
N VAL A 152 0.33 -38.90 -0.85
CA VAL A 152 0.38 -38.99 0.62
C VAL A 152 -0.66 -38.09 1.30
N THR A 153 -0.97 -36.94 0.70
CA THR A 153 -1.97 -36.00 1.24
C THR A 153 -3.40 -36.30 0.82
N GLY A 154 -3.60 -37.05 -0.28
CA GLY A 154 -4.91 -37.25 -0.89
C GLY A 154 -5.45 -36.02 -1.63
N LEU A 155 -4.63 -34.99 -1.82
CA LEU A 155 -5.00 -33.77 -2.56
C LEU A 155 -4.93 -34.01 -4.08
N ASP A 156 -5.88 -33.42 -4.81
CA ASP A 156 -5.84 -33.36 -6.27
C ASP A 156 -4.95 -32.19 -6.70
N LEU A 157 -3.65 -32.46 -6.77
CA LEU A 157 -2.64 -31.49 -7.19
C LEU A 157 -2.46 -31.59 -8.72
N ASP A 158 -2.79 -30.52 -9.42
CA ASP A 158 -2.59 -30.39 -10.87
C ASP A 158 -1.09 -30.31 -11.24
N THR A 159 -0.79 -30.20 -12.54
CA THR A 159 0.59 -30.03 -13.02
C THR A 159 1.26 -28.82 -12.38
N ALA A 160 2.50 -29.00 -11.92
CA ALA A 160 3.30 -27.98 -11.26
C ALA A 160 3.34 -26.67 -12.07
N GLU A 161 3.01 -25.57 -11.40
CA GLU A 161 3.11 -24.22 -11.94
C GLU A 161 4.47 -23.61 -11.56
N PRO A 162 5.33 -23.30 -12.55
CA PRO A 162 6.63 -22.70 -12.27
C PRO A 162 6.49 -21.23 -11.84
N VAL A 163 7.07 -20.90 -10.69
CA VAL A 163 7.01 -19.57 -10.08
C VAL A 163 8.39 -18.93 -9.97
N ALA A 164 8.55 -17.73 -10.53
CA ALA A 164 9.77 -16.93 -10.42
C ALA A 164 10.04 -16.53 -8.96
N ALA A 165 11.32 -16.31 -8.61
CA ALA A 165 11.73 -16.07 -7.22
C ALA A 165 11.04 -14.87 -6.56
N ASP A 166 10.82 -13.80 -7.31
CA ASP A 166 10.11 -12.57 -6.92
C ASP A 166 8.58 -12.73 -6.85
N GLY A 167 8.02 -13.75 -7.50
CA GLY A 167 6.59 -14.04 -7.50
C GLY A 167 6.11 -15.07 -6.48
N ARG A 168 7.01 -15.67 -5.69
CA ARG A 168 6.69 -16.83 -4.83
C ARG A 168 5.62 -16.54 -3.79
N VAL A 169 5.76 -15.45 -3.03
CA VAL A 169 4.80 -15.11 -1.96
C VAL A 169 3.44 -14.76 -2.55
N ALA A 170 3.41 -14.04 -3.67
CA ALA A 170 2.17 -13.73 -4.40
C ALA A 170 1.47 -15.00 -4.91
N ALA A 171 2.21 -15.96 -5.44
CA ALA A 171 1.66 -17.24 -5.89
C ALA A 171 1.05 -18.04 -4.72
N VAL A 172 1.73 -18.09 -3.57
CA VAL A 172 1.20 -18.75 -2.36
C VAL A 172 -0.05 -18.04 -1.85
N ALA A 173 -0.07 -16.70 -1.82
CA ALA A 173 -1.24 -15.93 -1.40
C ALA A 173 -2.46 -16.16 -2.30
N ALA A 174 -2.24 -16.47 -3.58
CA ALA A 174 -3.30 -16.73 -4.57
C ALA A 174 -3.87 -18.15 -4.53
N LEU A 175 -3.30 -19.07 -3.73
CA LEU A 175 -3.77 -20.46 -3.65
C LEU A 175 -5.23 -20.55 -3.18
N ASP A 176 -6.03 -21.36 -3.88
CA ASP A 176 -7.39 -21.73 -3.48
C ASP A 176 -7.33 -22.93 -2.50
N PRO A 177 -7.80 -22.79 -1.25
CA PRO A 177 -7.80 -23.90 -0.30
C PRO A 177 -8.65 -25.09 -0.74
N GLU A 178 -9.67 -24.91 -1.58
CA GLU A 178 -10.51 -26.01 -2.05
C GLU A 178 -9.92 -26.76 -3.25
N SER A 179 -8.96 -26.15 -3.94
CA SER A 179 -8.32 -26.69 -5.14
C SER A 179 -6.91 -26.09 -5.30
N PRO A 180 -5.96 -26.41 -4.41
CA PRO A 180 -4.65 -25.78 -4.40
C PRO A 180 -3.84 -26.15 -5.65
N ALA A 181 -3.32 -25.14 -6.33
CA ALA A 181 -2.34 -25.36 -7.40
C ALA A 181 -1.04 -25.93 -6.82
N ALA A 182 -0.38 -26.85 -7.53
CA ALA A 182 0.95 -27.30 -7.19
C ALA A 182 1.97 -26.24 -7.62
N LEU A 183 2.71 -25.65 -6.69
CA LEU A 183 3.70 -24.62 -7.00
C LEU A 183 5.10 -25.22 -7.00
N GLU A 184 5.92 -24.84 -7.99
CA GLU A 184 7.34 -25.19 -8.04
C GLU A 184 8.21 -23.98 -8.42
N PRO A 185 9.50 -23.96 -8.05
CA PRO A 185 10.41 -22.92 -8.51
C PRO A 185 10.55 -22.96 -10.04
N ALA A 186 10.41 -21.80 -10.69
CA ALA A 186 10.74 -21.70 -12.11
C ALA A 186 12.21 -22.10 -12.35
N PRO A 187 12.51 -22.85 -13.42
CA PRO A 187 13.88 -23.19 -13.76
C PRO A 187 14.68 -21.90 -13.97
N GLU A 188 15.87 -21.80 -13.37
CA GLU A 188 16.74 -20.64 -13.54
C GLU A 188 17.00 -20.41 -15.04
N GLU A 189 16.55 -19.28 -15.58
CA GLU A 189 16.92 -18.89 -16.93
C GLU A 189 18.45 -18.71 -16.96
N PRO A 190 19.18 -19.34 -17.91
CA PRO A 190 20.60 -19.07 -18.04
C PRO A 190 20.78 -17.57 -18.31
N PRO A 191 21.79 -16.92 -17.70
CA PRO A 191 21.99 -15.49 -17.87
C PRO A 191 22.02 -15.17 -19.36
N ALA A 192 21.17 -14.22 -19.77
CA ALA A 192 21.03 -13.81 -21.16
C ALA A 192 22.42 -13.56 -21.75
N GLY A 193 22.87 -14.49 -22.58
CA GLY A 193 24.18 -14.44 -23.20
C GLY A 193 24.31 -13.13 -23.96
N GLU A 194 25.45 -12.46 -23.78
CA GLU A 194 25.89 -11.33 -24.58
C GLU A 194 25.54 -11.55 -26.04
N SER A 195 24.59 -10.77 -26.55
CA SER A 195 24.21 -10.79 -27.96
C SER A 195 25.45 -10.41 -28.78
N PRO A 196 25.91 -11.25 -29.73
CA PRO A 196 27.07 -10.91 -30.53
C PRO A 196 26.71 -9.74 -31.43
N ALA A 197 27.48 -8.65 -31.29
CA ALA A 197 27.42 -7.50 -32.18
C ALA A 197 27.48 -7.94 -33.65
N ALA A 198 26.40 -7.69 -34.39
CA ALA A 198 26.35 -7.89 -35.83
C ALA A 198 26.49 -6.54 -36.54
N ASP A 199 27.60 -6.43 -37.27
CA ASP A 199 27.98 -5.36 -38.21
C ASP A 199 26.86 -5.06 -39.24
N PRO A 200 26.61 -3.78 -39.60
CA PRO A 200 25.52 -3.40 -40.48
C PRO A 200 25.98 -3.34 -41.94
N SER A 201 25.65 -4.34 -42.76
CA SER A 201 25.74 -4.19 -44.22
C SER A 201 24.98 -5.27 -45.00
N ALA A 202 23.72 -5.00 -45.39
CA ALA A 202 23.16 -5.30 -46.72
C ALA A 202 21.65 -5.02 -46.80
N SER A 203 21.24 -4.33 -47.86
CA SER A 203 19.88 -3.90 -48.22
C SER A 203 18.90 -5.03 -48.58
N PRO A 204 17.58 -4.74 -48.65
CA PRO A 204 16.52 -5.75 -48.70
C PRO A 204 16.08 -6.11 -50.14
N SER A 205 15.57 -7.33 -50.33
CA SER A 205 14.81 -7.67 -51.55
C SER A 205 13.72 -8.72 -51.29
N ALA A 206 12.49 -8.23 -51.33
CA ALA A 206 11.25 -8.79 -51.89
C ALA A 206 10.95 -10.31 -51.88
N SER A 207 9.86 -10.61 -51.16
CA SER A 207 8.65 -11.36 -51.59
C SER A 207 8.65 -12.90 -51.70
N PRO A 208 7.46 -13.53 -51.50
CA PRO A 208 7.33 -14.86 -50.92
C PRO A 208 7.00 -15.94 -51.95
N SER A 209 7.30 -17.20 -51.62
CA SER A 209 6.67 -18.36 -52.23
C SER A 209 6.59 -19.53 -51.26
N ALA A 210 5.36 -20.01 -51.11
CA ALA A 210 5.00 -21.20 -50.38
C ALA A 210 5.62 -22.45 -51.02
N SER A 211 6.09 -23.40 -50.21
CA SER A 211 5.99 -24.83 -50.52
C SER A 211 6.04 -25.65 -49.24
N ARG A 212 5.03 -26.50 -49.07
CA ARG A 212 5.01 -27.62 -48.12
C ARG A 212 6.09 -28.63 -48.51
N SER A 213 6.80 -29.21 -47.54
CA SER A 213 7.22 -30.60 -47.62
C SER A 213 7.52 -31.17 -46.23
N SER A 214 6.97 -32.35 -46.03
CA SER A 214 7.11 -33.27 -44.91
C SER A 214 8.46 -34.00 -44.89
N SER A 215 9.03 -34.23 -43.70
CA SER A 215 9.84 -35.42 -43.36
C SER A 215 9.84 -35.54 -41.83
N ALA A 216 9.10 -36.48 -41.24
CA ALA A 216 9.50 -37.86 -41.00
C ALA A 216 10.72 -37.99 -40.06
N ALA A 217 10.38 -38.28 -38.80
CA ALA A 217 11.04 -39.09 -37.77
C ALA A 217 12.54 -39.43 -37.92
N SER A 218 13.29 -39.16 -36.84
CA SER A 218 14.29 -40.11 -36.34
C SER A 218 14.24 -40.13 -34.83
N SER A 219 13.81 -41.26 -34.31
CA SER A 219 13.89 -41.68 -32.91
C SER A 219 15.35 -41.88 -32.50
N SER A 220 15.74 -41.33 -31.36
CA SER A 220 16.92 -41.74 -30.62
C SER A 220 16.48 -42.18 -29.23
N GLU A 221 16.54 -43.50 -29.01
CA GLU A 221 16.40 -44.15 -27.71
C GLU A 221 17.43 -43.56 -26.74
N ALA A 222 16.95 -42.97 -25.65
CA ALA A 222 17.74 -42.66 -24.49
C ALA A 222 17.34 -43.64 -23.38
N SER A 223 18.34 -44.41 -22.94
CA SER A 223 18.29 -45.42 -21.90
C SER A 223 17.79 -44.82 -20.59
N SER A 224 16.60 -45.20 -20.16
CA SER A 224 16.10 -44.97 -18.81
C SER A 224 16.94 -45.78 -17.82
N SER A 225 17.77 -45.11 -17.02
CA SER A 225 18.25 -45.69 -15.78
C SER A 225 17.07 -45.74 -14.81
N GLU A 226 16.64 -46.94 -14.43
CA GLU A 226 15.74 -47.17 -13.31
C GLU A 226 16.34 -46.49 -12.06
N ALA A 227 15.78 -45.33 -11.71
CA ALA A 227 15.87 -44.81 -10.34
C ALA A 227 15.13 -45.82 -9.45
N ALA A 228 15.77 -46.24 -8.36
CA ALA A 228 15.10 -47.07 -7.37
C ALA A 228 13.86 -46.32 -6.89
N ALA A 229 12.67 -46.91 -7.06
CA ALA A 229 11.45 -46.36 -6.52
C ALA A 229 11.58 -46.30 -5.00
N THR A 230 11.76 -45.09 -4.47
CA THR A 230 11.62 -44.84 -3.03
C THR A 230 10.17 -45.18 -2.68
N GLU A 231 9.98 -46.11 -1.76
CA GLU A 231 8.65 -46.51 -1.28
C GLU A 231 8.05 -45.29 -0.55
N LEU A 232 6.93 -44.75 -1.06
CA LEU A 232 6.24 -43.62 -0.43
C LEU A 232 5.64 -44.05 0.92
N PRO A 233 5.56 -43.15 1.92
CA PRO A 233 4.94 -43.46 3.20
C PRO A 233 3.42 -43.68 3.04
N ASP A 234 2.76 -44.32 4.02
CA ASP A 234 1.29 -44.45 3.95
C ASP A 234 0.62 -43.06 3.99
N PRO A 235 -0.60 -42.94 3.43
CA PRO A 235 -1.36 -41.69 3.44
C PRO A 235 -1.56 -41.09 4.83
N LEU A 236 -1.76 -39.78 4.90
CA LEU A 236 -2.07 -39.07 6.13
C LEU A 236 -3.34 -39.62 6.80
N PRO A 237 -3.42 -39.59 8.14
CA PRO A 237 -4.66 -39.92 8.85
C PRO A 237 -5.79 -38.97 8.44
N GLU A 238 -7.04 -39.42 8.56
CA GLU A 238 -8.19 -38.54 8.36
C GLU A 238 -8.29 -37.51 9.49
N PHE A 239 -8.45 -36.24 9.14
CA PHE A 239 -8.68 -35.14 10.08
C PHE A 239 -9.53 -34.05 9.43
N ASP A 240 -10.17 -33.22 10.25
CA ASP A 240 -11.01 -32.11 9.80
C ASP A 240 -10.25 -30.77 9.84
N ARG A 241 -10.46 -29.94 8.83
CA ARG A 241 -9.98 -28.55 8.82
C ARG A 241 -10.61 -27.72 9.94
N GLY A 242 -9.89 -26.70 10.38
CA GLY A 242 -10.43 -25.71 11.31
C GLY A 242 -11.47 -24.78 10.68
N GLU A 243 -12.20 -24.05 11.52
CA GLU A 243 -13.15 -23.03 11.07
C GLU A 243 -12.39 -21.87 10.38
N PRO A 244 -12.76 -21.46 9.16
CA PRO A 244 -12.00 -20.46 8.42
C PRO A 244 -12.08 -19.06 9.07
N LEU A 245 -10.94 -18.37 9.15
CA LEU A 245 -10.80 -17.04 9.74
C LEU A 245 -11.23 -15.92 8.78
N VAL A 246 -12.49 -15.92 8.33
CA VAL A 246 -13.01 -15.01 7.30
C VAL A 246 -13.03 -13.52 7.67
N GLU A 247 -12.88 -13.18 8.95
CA GLU A 247 -12.78 -11.79 9.45
C GLU A 247 -11.32 -11.36 9.72
N THR A 248 -10.35 -12.23 9.47
CA THR A 248 -8.92 -11.96 9.66
C THR A 248 -8.28 -11.57 8.33
N LEU A 249 -7.61 -10.42 8.33
CA LEU A 249 -6.80 -9.91 7.23
C LEU A 249 -5.32 -10.04 7.60
N VAL A 250 -4.55 -10.71 6.76
CA VAL A 250 -3.09 -10.74 6.84
C VAL A 250 -2.52 -9.79 5.80
N VAL A 251 -1.72 -8.81 6.23
CA VAL A 251 -1.08 -7.81 5.37
C VAL A 251 0.39 -8.13 5.25
N THR A 252 0.91 -8.21 4.03
CA THR A 252 2.34 -8.47 3.77
C THR A 252 2.84 -7.67 2.57
N SER A 253 4.14 -7.36 2.53
CA SER A 253 4.82 -6.75 1.39
C SER A 253 5.26 -7.77 0.34
N GLY A 254 5.13 -9.07 0.63
CA GLY A 254 5.64 -10.16 -0.21
C GLY A 254 7.10 -10.53 0.04
N SER A 255 7.68 -10.09 1.17
CA SER A 255 9.04 -10.46 1.59
C SER A 255 9.18 -11.98 1.80
N SER A 256 10.34 -12.54 1.45
CA SER A 256 10.52 -14.00 1.41
C SER A 256 10.40 -14.67 2.79
N ASP A 257 10.70 -13.95 3.87
CA ASP A 257 10.49 -14.40 5.26
C ASP A 257 9.01 -14.60 5.61
N ALA A 258 8.09 -14.04 4.83
CA ALA A 258 6.66 -14.20 5.03
C ALA A 258 6.07 -15.45 4.33
N LEU A 259 6.79 -16.15 3.46
CA LEU A 259 6.22 -17.20 2.60
C LEU A 259 5.46 -18.28 3.40
N ALA A 260 6.09 -18.87 4.41
CA ALA A 260 5.46 -19.90 5.25
C ALA A 260 4.32 -19.35 6.11
N GLY A 261 4.46 -18.10 6.57
CA GLY A 261 3.39 -17.39 7.27
C GLY A 261 2.17 -17.13 6.37
N VAL A 262 2.38 -16.75 5.11
CA VAL A 262 1.32 -16.56 4.12
C VAL A 262 0.62 -17.87 3.81
N ALA A 263 1.36 -18.97 3.62
CA ALA A 263 0.77 -20.30 3.47
C ALA A 263 -0.09 -20.69 4.68
N THR A 264 0.43 -20.47 5.90
CA THR A 264 -0.30 -20.71 7.15
C THR A 264 -1.56 -19.85 7.25
N ALA A 265 -1.50 -18.58 6.84
CA ALA A 265 -2.65 -17.69 6.81
C ALA A 265 -3.74 -18.16 5.86
N ARG A 266 -3.36 -18.55 4.63
CA ARG A 266 -4.28 -19.13 3.65
C ARG A 266 -4.88 -20.45 4.13
N ALA A 267 -4.08 -21.31 4.75
CA ALA A 267 -4.53 -22.57 5.35
C ALA A 267 -5.54 -22.35 6.49
N ALA A 268 -5.39 -21.28 7.27
CA ALA A 268 -6.35 -20.87 8.30
C ALA A 268 -7.64 -20.26 7.72
N GLY A 269 -7.74 -20.08 6.41
CA GLY A 269 -8.85 -19.41 5.73
C GLY A 269 -8.86 -17.89 5.92
N ALA A 270 -7.74 -17.28 6.32
CA ALA A 270 -7.60 -15.83 6.39
C ALA A 270 -7.40 -15.22 4.99
N GLU A 271 -7.86 -13.99 4.83
CA GLU A 271 -7.59 -13.18 3.65
C GLU A 271 -6.14 -12.70 3.72
N VAL A 272 -5.41 -12.75 2.60
CA VAL A 272 -4.04 -12.23 2.50
C VAL A 272 -4.04 -11.10 1.48
N GLN A 273 -3.66 -9.90 1.93
CA GLN A 273 -3.50 -8.73 1.08
C GLN A 273 -2.00 -8.41 0.93
N LEU A 274 -1.53 -8.45 -0.31
CA LEU A 274 -0.20 -7.94 -0.65
C LEU A 274 -0.28 -6.43 -0.86
N ILE A 275 0.75 -5.73 -0.41
CA ILE A 275 0.96 -4.32 -0.71
C ILE A 275 2.34 -4.12 -1.35
N GLU A 276 2.43 -3.13 -2.23
CA GLU A 276 3.71 -2.69 -2.78
C GLU A 276 4.41 -1.80 -1.76
N GLY A 277 5.67 -2.14 -1.45
CA GLY A 277 6.43 -1.44 -0.41
C GLY A 277 5.89 -1.72 1.00
N THR A 278 6.15 -0.79 1.92
CA THR A 278 5.88 -0.99 3.36
C THR A 278 4.90 0.00 3.97
N ASP A 279 4.52 1.07 3.27
CA ASP A 279 3.54 2.06 3.77
C ASP A 279 2.11 1.61 3.43
N PRO A 280 1.27 1.23 4.42
CA PRO A 280 -0.09 0.74 4.17
C PRO A 280 -1.01 1.79 3.52
N ARG A 281 -0.65 3.08 3.61
CA ARG A 281 -1.41 4.19 3.02
C ARG A 281 -1.28 4.25 1.49
N ALA A 282 -0.28 3.56 0.93
CA ALA A 282 -0.04 3.50 -0.52
C ALA A 282 -1.08 2.64 -1.26
N SER A 283 -1.71 1.67 -0.59
CA SER A 283 -2.68 0.76 -1.21
C SER A 283 -4.11 1.20 -0.93
N SER A 284 -4.81 1.66 -1.97
CA SER A 284 -6.24 2.00 -1.90
C SER A 284 -7.10 0.80 -1.51
N GLU A 285 -6.78 -0.38 -2.04
CA GLU A 285 -7.44 -1.63 -1.70
C GLU A 285 -7.28 -1.97 -0.22
N LEU A 286 -6.06 -1.83 0.33
CA LEU A 286 -5.83 -2.06 1.75
C LEU A 286 -6.57 -1.04 2.62
N VAL A 287 -6.59 0.24 2.23
CA VAL A 287 -7.33 1.30 2.94
C VAL A 287 -8.82 0.96 3.01
N ASP A 288 -9.43 0.59 1.88
CA ASP A 288 -10.84 0.17 1.84
C ASP A 288 -11.08 -1.09 2.69
N ARG A 289 -10.14 -2.04 2.68
CA ARG A 289 -10.25 -3.27 3.45
C ARG A 289 -10.14 -3.04 4.96
N LEU A 290 -9.22 -2.18 5.40
CA LEU A 290 -9.02 -1.83 6.81
C LEU A 290 -10.19 -1.00 7.36
N ALA A 291 -10.86 -0.21 6.52
CA ALA A 291 -12.07 0.55 6.89
C ALA A 291 -13.25 -0.35 7.30
N ALA A 292 -13.24 -1.62 6.90
CA ALA A 292 -14.20 -2.63 7.35
C ALA A 292 -13.86 -3.25 8.72
N GLU A 293 -12.84 -2.71 9.42
CA GLU A 293 -12.41 -3.09 10.77
C GLU A 293 -12.15 -4.61 10.95
N PRO A 294 -11.36 -5.27 10.06
CA PRO A 294 -10.99 -6.66 10.28
C PRO A 294 -10.05 -6.83 11.48
N THR A 295 -9.88 -8.06 11.93
CA THR A 295 -8.72 -8.41 12.77
C THR A 295 -7.49 -8.46 11.87
N VAL A 296 -6.45 -7.68 12.17
CA VAL A 296 -5.29 -7.54 11.29
C VAL A 296 -4.08 -8.27 11.85
N VAL A 297 -3.41 -9.05 11.00
CA VAL A 297 -2.06 -9.55 11.23
C VAL A 297 -1.13 -8.90 10.21
N VAL A 298 -0.14 -8.14 10.66
CA VAL A 298 0.92 -7.63 9.78
C VAL A 298 2.05 -8.64 9.79
N LEU A 299 2.41 -9.14 8.60
CA LEU A 299 3.36 -10.22 8.41
C LEU A 299 4.53 -9.77 7.52
N GLY A 300 5.73 -9.76 8.10
CA GLY A 300 6.98 -9.42 7.42
C GLY A 300 7.85 -8.52 8.27
N ALA A 301 9.15 -8.83 8.34
CA ALA A 301 10.10 -8.04 9.13
C ALA A 301 10.30 -6.61 8.60
N ASP A 302 10.19 -6.42 7.28
CA ASP A 302 10.28 -5.14 6.60
C ASP A 302 9.09 -4.22 6.94
N LEU A 303 7.87 -4.76 6.96
CA LEU A 303 6.71 -4.02 7.48
C LEU A 303 6.88 -3.67 8.95
N GLY A 304 7.39 -4.59 9.77
CA GLY A 304 7.71 -4.32 11.16
C GLY A 304 8.75 -3.21 11.37
N ALA A 305 9.64 -3.01 10.40
CA ALA A 305 10.65 -1.96 10.40
C ALA A 305 10.14 -0.62 9.86
N GLU A 306 8.93 -0.56 9.32
CA GLU A 306 8.36 0.65 8.74
C GLU A 306 8.23 1.77 9.79
N PRO A 307 8.88 2.93 9.59
CA PRO A 307 8.81 4.04 10.53
C PRO A 307 7.37 4.50 10.79
N GLY A 308 6.91 4.32 12.03
CA GLY A 308 5.58 4.75 12.43
C GLY A 308 4.43 3.95 11.83
N LEU A 309 4.64 2.66 11.50
CA LEU A 309 3.61 1.75 11.01
C LEU A 309 2.26 1.88 11.76
N GLU A 310 2.29 1.98 13.09
CA GLU A 310 1.07 2.03 13.92
C GLU A 310 0.14 3.19 13.52
N TRP A 311 0.65 4.42 13.43
CA TRP A 311 -0.17 5.57 13.06
C TRP A 311 -0.56 5.53 11.58
N LYS A 312 0.29 4.96 10.71
CA LYS A 312 -0.02 4.77 9.29
C LYS A 312 -1.18 3.79 9.11
N LEU A 313 -1.23 2.71 9.89
CA LEU A 313 -2.36 1.79 9.93
C LEU A 313 -3.61 2.43 10.53
N ASP A 314 -3.47 3.34 11.52
CA ASP A 314 -4.60 4.14 12.03
C ASP A 314 -5.20 5.04 10.95
N THR A 315 -4.35 5.75 10.20
CA THR A 315 -4.77 6.56 9.05
C THR A 315 -5.43 5.68 7.98
N ALA A 316 -4.85 4.54 7.61
CA ALA A 316 -5.42 3.62 6.63
C ALA A 316 -6.78 3.06 7.07
N ALA A 317 -6.94 2.72 8.34
CA ALA A 317 -8.19 2.23 8.90
C ALA A 317 -9.33 3.27 8.91
N THR A 318 -9.04 4.56 8.70
CA THR A 318 -10.12 5.57 8.53
C THR A 318 -10.93 5.36 7.24
N GLY A 319 -10.39 4.64 6.25
CA GLY A 319 -10.99 4.50 4.92
C GLY A 319 -11.08 5.80 4.12
N THR A 320 -10.55 6.90 4.65
CA THR A 320 -10.62 8.20 3.96
C THR A 320 -9.57 8.23 2.86
N GLN A 321 -9.99 8.37 1.61
CA GLN A 321 -9.08 8.40 0.47
C GLN A 321 -8.92 9.82 -0.08
N LEU A 322 -7.76 10.09 -0.67
CA LEU A 322 -7.50 11.28 -1.47
C LEU A 322 -8.35 11.24 -2.76
N PRO A 323 -8.63 12.41 -3.38
CA PRO A 323 -9.13 12.44 -4.75
C PRO A 323 -8.14 11.72 -5.67
N GLY A 324 -8.60 10.69 -6.39
CA GLY A 324 -7.73 9.80 -7.17
C GLY A 324 -7.46 8.43 -6.53
N GLY A 325 -7.77 8.27 -5.23
CA GLY A 325 -7.60 7.02 -4.49
C GLY A 325 -6.34 7.02 -3.61
N GLY A 326 -6.26 6.06 -2.68
CA GLY A 326 -5.13 5.93 -1.76
C GLY A 326 -5.04 7.08 -0.76
N GLN A 327 -3.94 7.12 0.00
CA GLN A 327 -3.69 8.13 1.04
C GLN A 327 -2.32 8.82 0.92
N LEU A 328 -1.55 8.49 -0.12
CA LEU A 328 -0.31 9.16 -0.51
C LEU A 328 -0.53 9.93 -1.82
N LEU A 329 0.16 11.07 -1.97
CA LEU A 329 0.01 11.93 -3.13
C LEU A 329 0.93 11.49 -4.28
N PHE A 330 2.23 11.42 -4.03
CA PHE A 330 3.24 11.23 -5.07
C PHE A 330 4.15 10.05 -4.74
N PRO A 331 4.54 9.24 -5.73
CA PRO A 331 4.40 9.45 -7.18
C PRO A 331 3.05 9.03 -7.80
N GLU A 332 2.07 8.57 -7.03
CA GLU A 332 0.85 7.94 -7.53
C GLU A 332 -0.03 8.89 -8.37
N HIS A 333 0.03 10.19 -8.07
CA HIS A 333 -0.79 11.20 -8.70
C HIS A 333 0.01 12.22 -9.53
N THR A 334 -0.66 12.82 -10.52
CA THR A 334 -0.21 14.06 -11.17
C THR A 334 -1.30 15.10 -10.99
N MET A 335 -0.98 16.23 -10.38
CA MET A 335 -1.97 17.25 -10.02
C MET A 335 -2.00 18.34 -11.08
N ILE A 336 -3.20 18.67 -11.57
CA ILE A 336 -3.39 19.73 -12.56
C ILE A 336 -4.27 20.82 -11.94
N ALA A 337 -3.65 21.95 -11.61
CA ALA A 337 -4.28 22.99 -10.81
C ALA A 337 -4.77 24.18 -11.63
N LEU A 338 -5.96 24.67 -11.25
CA LEU A 338 -6.46 25.99 -11.65
C LEU A 338 -6.19 26.97 -10.51
N TYR A 339 -5.37 27.99 -10.78
CA TYR A 339 -5.00 29.00 -9.79
C TYR A 339 -5.96 30.18 -9.76
N GLY A 340 -6.22 30.71 -8.57
CA GLY A 340 -6.71 32.08 -8.41
C GLY A 340 -7.59 32.30 -7.19
N ILE A 341 -8.35 33.39 -7.20
CA ILE A 341 -9.22 33.76 -6.08
C ILE A 341 -10.71 33.75 -6.46
N PRO A 342 -11.58 33.17 -5.62
CA PRO A 342 -13.02 33.27 -5.81
C PRO A 342 -13.51 34.71 -6.03
N GLY A 343 -14.29 34.91 -7.08
CA GLY A 343 -14.99 36.17 -7.35
C GLY A 343 -14.16 37.26 -8.03
N SER A 344 -12.90 37.01 -8.42
CA SER A 344 -12.10 37.96 -9.19
C SER A 344 -11.17 37.28 -10.19
N GLY A 345 -11.46 37.46 -11.49
CA GLY A 345 -10.57 37.01 -12.58
C GLY A 345 -9.28 37.82 -12.73
N ALA A 346 -9.03 38.81 -11.87
CA ALA A 346 -7.80 39.60 -11.93
C ALA A 346 -6.58 38.90 -11.33
N LEU A 347 -6.78 37.79 -10.59
CA LEU A 347 -5.73 37.09 -9.86
C LEU A 347 -5.70 35.59 -10.22
N GLY A 348 -6.05 35.24 -11.46
CA GLY A 348 -5.98 33.87 -11.97
C GLY A 348 -7.32 33.35 -12.51
N LEU A 349 -7.21 32.27 -13.30
CA LEU A 349 -8.31 31.65 -14.02
C LEU A 349 -9.50 31.21 -13.17
N LEU A 350 -9.26 30.79 -11.91
CA LEU A 350 -10.32 30.32 -11.01
C LEU A 350 -11.39 31.39 -10.76
N GLY A 351 -11.01 32.65 -10.69
CA GLY A 351 -11.91 33.76 -10.39
C GLY A 351 -12.69 34.31 -11.59
N GLU A 352 -12.42 33.83 -12.82
CA GLU A 352 -13.06 34.32 -14.05
C GLU A 352 -14.50 33.85 -14.21
N GLN A 353 -14.90 32.84 -13.46
CA GLN A 353 -16.16 32.12 -13.61
C GLN A 353 -16.74 31.70 -12.26
N ASP A 354 -17.99 31.21 -12.27
CA ASP A 354 -18.61 30.71 -11.04
C ASP A 354 -18.05 29.33 -10.63
N LEU A 355 -18.37 28.88 -9.42
CA LEU A 355 -17.83 27.65 -8.84
C LEU A 355 -18.10 26.40 -9.72
N PRO A 356 -19.32 26.11 -10.20
CA PRO A 356 -19.55 24.97 -11.09
C PRO A 356 -18.75 25.05 -12.39
N ALA A 357 -18.66 26.22 -13.01
CA ALA A 357 -17.85 26.40 -14.20
C ALA A 357 -16.35 26.22 -13.90
N SER A 358 -15.87 26.67 -12.74
CA SER A 358 -14.47 26.54 -12.32
C SER A 358 -14.09 25.07 -12.14
N ILE A 359 -14.97 24.27 -11.51
CA ILE A 359 -14.78 22.82 -11.35
C ILE A 359 -14.67 22.15 -12.72
N ALA A 360 -15.60 22.47 -13.63
CA ALA A 360 -15.60 21.92 -14.98
C ALA A 360 -14.32 22.29 -15.77
N ARG A 361 -13.79 23.51 -15.58
CA ARG A 361 -12.56 23.95 -16.23
C ARG A 361 -11.31 23.27 -15.66
N ALA A 362 -11.23 23.08 -14.35
CA ALA A 362 -10.14 22.30 -13.74
C ALA A 362 -10.16 20.84 -14.22
N GLN A 363 -11.35 20.23 -14.32
CA GLN A 363 -11.51 18.90 -14.90
C GLN A 363 -11.08 18.86 -16.38
N GLN A 364 -11.44 19.88 -17.17
CA GLN A 364 -11.02 19.96 -18.57
C GLN A 364 -9.49 19.98 -18.71
N TYR A 365 -8.79 20.78 -17.91
CA TYR A 365 -7.32 20.77 -17.94
C TYR A 365 -6.75 19.41 -17.52
N ALA A 366 -7.29 18.78 -16.47
CA ALA A 366 -6.87 17.44 -16.07
C ALA A 366 -7.10 16.39 -17.17
N ASP A 367 -8.22 16.46 -17.90
CA ASP A 367 -8.53 15.56 -19.02
C ASP A 367 -7.47 15.60 -20.13
N GLU A 368 -6.85 16.77 -20.36
CA GLU A 368 -5.78 16.94 -21.35
C GLU A 368 -4.48 16.22 -20.96
N TYR A 369 -4.24 15.98 -19.66
CA TYR A 369 -3.05 15.28 -19.15
C TYR A 369 -3.22 13.78 -18.99
N ARG A 370 -4.45 13.27 -18.79
CA ARG A 370 -4.71 11.83 -18.63
C ARG A 370 -4.10 10.92 -19.72
N PRO A 371 -4.06 11.29 -21.01
CA PRO A 371 -3.41 10.46 -22.02
C PRO A 371 -1.88 10.67 -22.12
N LEU A 372 -1.31 11.58 -21.32
CA LEU A 372 0.10 12.00 -21.40
C LEU A 372 0.97 11.44 -20.27
N VAL A 373 0.36 10.98 -19.17
CA VAL A 373 1.06 10.43 -18.01
C VAL A 373 0.43 9.10 -17.59
N ASP A 374 1.22 8.21 -16.98
CA ASP A 374 0.75 6.91 -16.48
C ASP A 374 0.08 7.03 -15.10
N ASN A 375 0.40 8.10 -14.37
CA ASN A 375 -0.08 8.38 -13.01
C ASN A 375 -1.54 8.85 -13.00
N THR A 376 -2.20 8.73 -11.84
CA THR A 376 -3.59 9.18 -11.69
C THR A 376 -3.66 10.71 -11.73
N VAL A 377 -4.30 11.26 -12.76
CA VAL A 377 -4.43 12.73 -12.88
C VAL A 377 -5.54 13.28 -12.00
N VAL A 378 -5.19 14.16 -11.07
CA VAL A 378 -6.10 14.79 -10.10
C VAL A 378 -6.32 16.26 -10.44
N PRO A 379 -7.56 16.67 -10.82
CA PRO A 379 -7.86 18.09 -10.97
C PRO A 379 -7.74 18.79 -9.62
N THR A 380 -7.20 19.99 -9.60
CA THR A 380 -6.88 20.71 -8.37
C THR A 380 -7.31 22.17 -8.43
N PHE A 381 -7.73 22.73 -7.30
CA PHE A 381 -7.79 24.17 -7.13
C PHE A 381 -6.62 24.66 -6.28
N GLU A 382 -5.93 25.70 -6.73
CA GLU A 382 -5.00 26.46 -5.91
C GLU A 382 -5.66 27.81 -5.62
N ILE A 383 -6.26 27.92 -4.43
CA ILE A 383 -7.10 29.04 -4.02
C ILE A 383 -6.27 30.03 -3.21
N ILE A 384 -6.19 31.28 -3.68
CA ILE A 384 -5.59 32.37 -2.91
C ILE A 384 -6.48 32.66 -1.69
N ALA A 385 -6.06 32.15 -0.53
CA ALA A 385 -6.77 32.33 0.73
C ALA A 385 -6.48 33.71 1.32
N THR A 386 -5.26 34.22 1.11
CA THR A 386 -4.85 35.55 1.57
C THR A 386 -4.12 36.29 0.46
N VAL A 387 -4.44 37.57 0.27
CA VAL A 387 -3.92 38.38 -0.85
C VAL A 387 -2.97 39.44 -0.34
N ALA A 388 -1.78 39.52 -0.92
CA ALA A 388 -0.85 40.60 -0.68
C ALA A 388 -1.47 41.98 -0.98
N SER A 389 -1.43 42.89 -0.01
CA SER A 389 -2.04 44.22 -0.12
C SER A 389 -1.00 45.35 -0.14
N ALA A 390 -1.12 46.26 -1.10
CA ALA A 390 -0.25 47.45 -1.19
C ALA A 390 -0.42 48.43 0.01
N SER A 391 -1.49 48.27 0.80
CA SER A 391 -1.77 49.09 1.99
C SER A 391 -2.04 48.23 3.22
N ALA A 392 -1.63 48.73 4.38
CA ALA A 392 -1.92 48.11 5.67
C ALA A 392 -3.43 47.90 5.86
N GLY A 393 -3.82 46.65 6.12
CA GLY A 393 -5.16 46.30 6.61
C GLY A 393 -5.37 46.73 8.07
N PRO A 394 -6.53 46.39 8.67
CA PRO A 394 -6.86 46.73 10.06
C PRO A 394 -5.85 46.23 11.10
N ASP A 395 -5.17 45.12 10.83
CA ASP A 395 -4.15 44.49 11.67
C ASP A 395 -2.72 44.91 11.30
N GLY A 396 -2.55 45.67 10.21
CA GLY A 396 -1.29 46.23 9.77
C GLY A 396 -0.35 45.23 9.08
N ASN A 397 -0.81 44.02 8.74
CA ASN A 397 0.05 42.97 8.19
C ASN A 397 0.29 43.08 6.67
N TYR A 398 -0.47 43.91 5.93
CA TYR A 398 -0.37 44.00 4.45
C TYR A 398 -0.76 42.70 3.71
N SER A 399 -1.64 41.91 4.32
CA SER A 399 -2.36 40.80 3.73
C SER A 399 -3.86 41.07 3.86
N ALA A 400 -4.67 40.58 2.93
CA ALA A 400 -6.12 40.65 2.98
C ALA A 400 -6.65 39.21 2.97
N GLU A 401 -7.17 38.78 4.11
CA GLU A 401 -7.62 37.42 4.36
C GLU A 401 -9.05 37.21 3.86
N GLN A 402 -9.29 36.07 3.19
CA GLN A 402 -10.64 35.57 2.95
C GLN A 402 -11.11 34.83 4.21
N ASP A 403 -12.37 35.06 4.61
CA ASP A 403 -12.98 34.33 5.72
C ASP A 403 -13.14 32.84 5.37
N VAL A 404 -12.93 31.95 6.35
CA VAL A 404 -13.14 30.49 6.20
C VAL A 404 -14.54 30.17 5.68
N GLU A 405 -15.55 30.92 6.13
CA GLU A 405 -16.95 30.77 5.69
C GLU A 405 -17.16 31.11 4.22
N THR A 406 -16.29 31.95 3.63
CA THR A 406 -16.31 32.28 2.21
C THR A 406 -15.64 31.20 1.38
N LEU A 407 -14.55 30.62 1.88
CA LEU A 407 -13.80 29.57 1.19
C LEU A 407 -14.44 28.19 1.29
N ARG A 408 -15.06 27.86 2.44
CA ARG A 408 -15.64 26.53 2.72
C ARG A 408 -16.56 26.01 1.60
N PRO A 409 -17.50 26.78 1.04
CA PRO A 409 -18.35 26.28 -0.05
C PRO A 409 -17.56 25.91 -1.32
N TRP A 410 -16.46 26.61 -1.61
CA TRP A 410 -15.59 26.28 -2.74
C TRP A 410 -14.80 25.01 -2.46
N VAL A 411 -14.24 24.89 -1.26
CA VAL A 411 -13.45 23.73 -0.82
C VAL A 411 -14.30 22.46 -0.82
N GLU A 412 -15.48 22.49 -0.18
CA GLU A 412 -16.34 21.32 -0.04
C GLU A 412 -16.89 20.87 -1.41
N ALA A 413 -17.32 21.80 -2.27
CA ALA A 413 -17.79 21.46 -3.61
C ALA A 413 -16.68 20.91 -4.52
N ALA A 414 -15.44 21.40 -4.36
CA ALA A 414 -14.29 20.85 -5.07
C ALA A 414 -14.01 19.41 -4.63
N GLY A 415 -13.96 19.14 -3.32
CA GLY A 415 -13.78 17.81 -2.78
C GLY A 415 -14.88 16.82 -3.21
N GLU A 416 -16.15 17.23 -3.15
CA GLU A 416 -17.30 16.43 -3.63
C GLU A 416 -17.19 16.10 -5.13
N ALA A 417 -16.55 16.97 -5.92
CA ALA A 417 -16.31 16.78 -7.34
C ALA A 417 -15.00 16.03 -7.66
N GLY A 418 -14.29 15.52 -6.63
CA GLY A 418 -13.04 14.79 -6.79
C GLY A 418 -11.84 15.67 -7.12
N LEU A 419 -11.84 16.93 -6.69
CA LEU A 419 -10.69 17.82 -6.79
C LEU A 419 -9.92 17.85 -5.47
N TYR A 420 -8.60 17.99 -5.58
CA TYR A 420 -7.79 18.43 -4.44
C TYR A 420 -7.82 19.97 -4.33
N VAL A 421 -7.58 20.51 -3.14
CA VAL A 421 -7.52 21.95 -2.91
C VAL A 421 -6.24 22.33 -2.20
N VAL A 422 -5.56 23.36 -2.67
CA VAL A 422 -4.39 23.95 -2.03
C VAL A 422 -4.75 25.38 -1.64
N LEU A 423 -4.61 25.72 -0.36
CA LEU A 423 -4.83 27.08 0.13
C LEU A 423 -3.53 27.88 0.05
N ASP A 424 -3.50 28.93 -0.76
CA ASP A 424 -2.34 29.76 -1.01
C ASP A 424 -2.29 30.98 -0.07
N LEU A 425 -1.13 31.15 0.58
CA LEU A 425 -0.87 32.19 1.56
C LEU A 425 0.10 33.24 1.04
N GLN A 426 -0.37 34.49 1.01
CA GLN A 426 0.43 35.68 0.73
C GLN A 426 0.50 36.54 2.01
N PRO A 427 1.45 36.27 2.92
CA PRO A 427 1.33 36.67 4.33
C PRO A 427 1.62 38.14 4.61
N GLY A 428 2.18 38.88 3.65
CA GLY A 428 2.67 40.22 3.91
C GLY A 428 3.69 40.16 5.06
N ARG A 429 3.45 40.92 6.13
CA ARG A 429 4.32 41.06 7.30
C ARG A 429 4.03 40.06 8.43
N THR A 430 2.96 39.28 8.37
CA THR A 430 2.77 38.17 9.32
C THR A 430 3.67 36.99 8.95
N ASP A 431 3.97 36.11 9.90
CA ASP A 431 4.59 34.82 9.59
C ASP A 431 3.55 33.82 9.03
N PHE A 432 4.04 32.85 8.26
CA PHE A 432 3.20 31.84 7.62
C PHE A 432 2.42 30.98 8.61
N LEU A 433 3.03 30.56 9.73
CA LEU A 433 2.36 29.68 10.69
C LEU A 433 1.16 30.38 11.34
N THR A 434 1.31 31.65 11.72
CA THR A 434 0.23 32.48 12.26
C THR A 434 -0.94 32.58 11.27
N GLN A 435 -0.65 32.71 9.97
CA GLN A 435 -1.68 32.81 8.95
C GLN A 435 -2.32 31.44 8.62
N ALA A 436 -1.53 30.37 8.52
CA ALA A 436 -2.02 29.02 8.25
C ALA A 436 -3.03 28.53 9.30
N LYS A 437 -2.79 28.85 10.58
CA LYS A 437 -3.71 28.53 11.68
C LYS A 437 -5.09 29.18 11.57
N GLN A 438 -5.23 30.26 10.80
CA GLN A 438 -6.56 30.84 10.54
C GLN A 438 -7.43 29.94 9.67
N TYR A 439 -6.79 29.07 8.88
CA TYR A 439 -7.44 28.13 7.95
C TYR A 439 -7.42 26.68 8.44
N GLU A 440 -7.05 26.43 9.71
CA GLU A 440 -7.06 25.10 10.34
C GLU A 440 -8.39 24.33 10.09
N PRO A 441 -9.60 24.93 10.22
CA PRO A 441 -10.85 24.21 9.97
C PRO A 441 -11.08 23.76 8.52
N LEU A 442 -10.30 24.26 7.56
CA LEU A 442 -10.29 23.79 6.17
C LEU A 442 -9.17 22.77 5.96
N LEU A 443 -8.01 22.98 6.60
CA LEU A 443 -6.89 22.05 6.56
C LEU A 443 -7.22 20.73 7.28
N GLU A 444 -8.20 20.68 8.18
CA GLU A 444 -8.72 19.42 8.74
C GLU A 444 -9.47 18.55 7.71
N LEU A 445 -9.83 19.09 6.53
CA LEU A 445 -10.43 18.31 5.46
C LEU A 445 -9.36 17.46 4.74
N PRO A 446 -9.68 16.21 4.34
CA PRO A 446 -8.67 15.26 3.86
C PRO A 446 -8.04 15.63 2.51
N TYR A 447 -8.75 16.39 1.68
CA TYR A 447 -8.32 16.80 0.33
C TYR A 447 -7.81 18.25 0.28
N VAL A 448 -7.36 18.79 1.41
CA VAL A 448 -6.88 20.19 1.50
C VAL A 448 -5.42 20.24 1.97
N GLY A 449 -4.58 20.83 1.12
CA GLY A 449 -3.19 21.17 1.37
C GLY A 449 -2.97 22.68 1.48
N LEU A 450 -1.70 23.07 1.60
CA LEU A 450 -1.28 24.45 1.87
C LEU A 450 -0.18 24.87 0.89
N ALA A 451 -0.26 26.10 0.36
CA ALA A 451 0.81 26.73 -0.39
C ALA A 451 1.35 27.94 0.41
N LEU A 452 2.67 28.03 0.47
CA LEU A 452 3.37 29.19 1.01
C LEU A 452 3.92 29.98 -0.17
N ASP A 453 3.62 31.28 -0.22
CA ASP A 453 4.18 32.17 -1.23
C ASP A 453 5.21 33.15 -0.65
N PRO A 454 6.50 32.76 -0.58
CA PRO A 454 7.58 33.59 -0.08
C PRO A 454 7.74 34.94 -0.79
N GLU A 455 7.28 35.08 -2.04
CA GLU A 455 7.43 36.34 -2.77
C GLU A 455 6.65 37.48 -2.10
N TRP A 456 5.59 37.13 -1.36
CA TRP A 456 4.76 38.06 -0.59
C TRP A 456 5.11 38.09 0.91
N ARG A 457 6.21 37.46 1.34
CA ARG A 457 6.68 37.53 2.72
C ARG A 457 7.57 38.76 2.94
N LEU A 458 7.02 39.78 3.58
CA LEU A 458 7.64 41.09 3.84
C LEU A 458 8.37 41.16 5.18
N GLY A 459 9.52 41.81 5.19
CA GLY A 459 10.16 42.31 6.40
C GLY A 459 9.38 43.47 7.07
N PRO A 460 9.73 43.85 8.31
CA PRO A 460 8.94 44.78 9.13
C PRO A 460 8.67 46.17 8.51
N ASN A 461 9.54 46.64 7.60
CA ASN A 461 9.44 47.95 6.96
C ASN A 461 9.24 47.87 5.44
N GLU A 462 9.02 46.67 4.92
CA GLU A 462 8.89 46.40 3.50
C GLU A 462 7.43 46.56 3.04
N VAL A 463 7.23 46.82 1.75
CA VAL A 463 5.91 46.96 1.12
C VAL A 463 5.89 46.28 -0.25
N HIS A 464 4.75 45.72 -0.63
CA HIS A 464 4.59 45.01 -1.90
C HIS A 464 4.88 45.89 -3.13
N LEU A 465 5.22 45.24 -4.25
CA LEU A 465 5.56 45.86 -5.54
C LEU A 465 6.83 46.74 -5.57
N VAL A 466 7.64 46.70 -4.51
CA VAL A 466 8.95 47.37 -4.46
C VAL A 466 10.11 46.37 -4.43
N GLN A 467 9.91 45.24 -3.75
CA GLN A 467 10.84 44.12 -3.69
C GLN A 467 10.05 42.81 -3.64
N ILE A 468 10.72 41.72 -4.00
CA ILE A 468 10.24 40.36 -3.79
C ILE A 468 10.65 39.93 -2.38
N GLY A 469 9.67 39.43 -1.63
CA GLY A 469 9.79 38.92 -0.28
C GLY A 469 10.70 37.70 -0.16
N GLN A 470 10.94 37.31 1.10
CA GLN A 470 11.78 36.18 1.46
C GLN A 470 11.33 35.57 2.78
N VAL A 471 11.56 34.27 2.93
CA VAL A 471 11.35 33.53 4.17
C VAL A 471 12.61 32.74 4.53
N GLY A 472 12.91 32.63 5.82
CA GLY A 472 13.95 31.73 6.32
C GLY A 472 13.38 30.32 6.51
N ILE A 473 14.21 29.30 6.25
CA ILE A 473 13.78 27.90 6.37
C ILE A 473 13.24 27.53 7.76
N ASP A 474 13.68 28.20 8.82
CA ASP A 474 13.18 27.95 10.18
C ASP A 474 11.67 28.28 10.32
N GLU A 475 11.17 29.30 9.62
CA GLU A 475 9.73 29.62 9.60
C GLU A 475 8.95 28.58 8.76
N VAL A 476 9.51 28.12 7.65
CA VAL A 476 8.91 27.06 6.83
C VAL A 476 8.84 25.74 7.62
N ASN A 477 9.91 25.35 8.31
CA ASN A 477 9.94 24.12 9.12
C ASN A 477 8.99 24.17 10.32
N GLN A 478 8.64 25.36 10.82
CA GLN A 478 7.56 25.51 11.80
C GLN A 478 6.18 25.18 11.21
N VAL A 479 5.94 25.54 9.94
CA VAL A 479 4.73 25.15 9.21
C VAL A 479 4.74 23.65 8.91
N VAL A 480 5.87 23.09 8.45
CA VAL A 480 6.04 21.64 8.24
C VAL A 480 5.67 20.87 9.49
N THR A 481 6.26 21.23 10.63
CA THR A 481 6.00 20.56 11.91
C THR A 481 4.52 20.64 12.28
N TRP A 482 3.94 21.84 12.25
CA TRP A 482 2.54 22.04 12.64
C TRP A 482 1.55 21.34 11.71
N LEU A 483 1.75 21.41 10.40
CA LEU A 483 0.85 20.78 9.43
C LEU A 483 0.95 19.25 9.50
N ALA A 484 2.16 18.71 9.69
CA ALA A 484 2.37 17.28 9.88
C ALA A 484 1.71 16.78 11.18
N ASP A 485 1.86 17.51 12.28
CA ASP A 485 1.20 17.19 13.55
C ASP A 485 -0.34 17.25 13.41
N LEU A 486 -0.88 18.27 12.74
CA LEU A 486 -2.32 18.38 12.43
C LEU A 486 -2.82 17.17 11.63
N THR A 487 -2.09 16.75 10.59
CA THR A 487 -2.43 15.58 9.77
C THR A 487 -2.43 14.31 10.60
N ARG A 488 -1.39 14.08 11.41
CA ARG A 488 -1.27 12.89 12.26
C ARG A 488 -2.35 12.85 13.34
N ASP A 489 -2.56 13.94 14.06
CA ASP A 489 -3.51 14.02 15.19
C ASP A 489 -4.96 13.80 14.75
N ASN A 490 -5.26 14.08 13.49
CA ASN A 490 -6.59 13.88 12.89
C ASN A 490 -6.68 12.62 12.00
N ALA A 491 -5.64 11.77 11.98
CA ALA A 491 -5.55 10.58 11.14
C ALA A 491 -5.90 10.85 9.65
N LEU A 492 -5.44 11.99 9.12
CA LEU A 492 -5.73 12.43 7.76
C LEU A 492 -4.79 11.78 6.74
N PRO A 493 -5.23 11.63 5.48
CA PRO A 493 -4.33 11.32 4.37
C PRO A 493 -3.20 12.35 4.24
N GLN A 494 -2.14 11.98 3.52
CA GLN A 494 -0.97 12.84 3.32
C GLN A 494 -1.39 14.20 2.73
N LYS A 495 -0.86 15.28 3.29
CA LYS A 495 -1.16 16.65 2.84
C LYS A 495 -0.09 17.20 1.91
N LEU A 496 -0.52 17.92 0.89
CA LEU A 496 0.40 18.68 0.05
C LEU A 496 0.83 19.96 0.77
N LEU A 497 2.14 20.19 0.86
CA LEU A 497 2.72 21.48 1.19
C LEU A 497 3.50 22.00 -0.02
N VAL A 498 2.97 23.04 -0.65
CA VAL A 498 3.59 23.70 -1.81
C VAL A 498 4.44 24.88 -1.34
N LEU A 499 5.68 24.95 -1.81
CA LEU A 499 6.58 26.06 -1.61
C LEU A 499 6.82 26.76 -2.94
N HIS A 500 6.18 27.92 -3.14
CA HIS A 500 6.41 28.71 -4.36
C HIS A 500 7.83 29.27 -4.37
N GLN A 501 8.51 29.12 -5.51
CA GLN A 501 9.87 29.57 -5.67
C GLN A 501 10.27 29.73 -7.15
N PHE A 502 10.63 30.94 -7.54
CA PHE A 502 11.27 31.22 -8.83
C PHE A 502 12.64 31.92 -8.69
N GLN A 503 13.10 32.18 -7.46
CA GLN A 503 14.46 32.62 -7.16
C GLN A 503 15.02 31.87 -5.96
N VAL A 504 16.27 31.43 -6.06
CA VAL A 504 16.98 30.72 -4.95
C VAL A 504 16.87 31.48 -3.63
N ARG A 505 16.95 32.82 -3.68
CA ARG A 505 16.93 33.69 -2.49
C ARG A 505 15.55 33.84 -1.81
N MET A 506 14.47 33.30 -2.38
CA MET A 506 13.13 33.42 -1.78
C MET A 506 13.00 32.59 -0.50
N ILE A 507 13.64 31.42 -0.47
CA ILE A 507 13.71 30.53 0.69
C ILE A 507 15.17 30.43 1.11
N VAL A 508 15.52 31.11 2.19
CA VAL A 508 16.90 31.18 2.70
C VAL A 508 17.22 29.89 3.46
N ASP A 509 18.38 29.29 3.12
CA ASP A 509 18.89 28.02 3.67
C ASP A 509 17.96 26.79 3.41
N ARG A 510 17.33 26.72 2.22
CA ARG A 510 16.38 25.65 1.84
C ARG A 510 16.95 24.23 1.96
N GLU A 511 18.27 24.05 1.87
CA GLU A 511 18.93 22.77 2.09
C GLU A 511 18.70 22.17 3.50
N ARG A 512 18.16 22.96 4.44
CA ARG A 512 17.75 22.53 5.79
C ARG A 512 16.24 22.25 5.91
N LEU A 513 15.51 22.19 4.80
CA LEU A 513 14.09 21.83 4.80
C LEU A 513 13.91 20.46 5.46
N ASP A 514 12.98 20.36 6.41
CA ASP A 514 12.65 19.08 7.04
C ASP A 514 11.76 18.26 6.11
N THR A 515 12.34 17.24 5.48
CA THR A 515 11.66 16.30 4.58
C THR A 515 11.35 14.95 5.25
N SER A 516 11.55 14.82 6.58
CA SER A 516 11.38 13.56 7.31
C SER A 516 9.94 13.28 7.79
N ARG A 517 8.98 14.10 7.36
CA ARG A 517 7.58 14.06 7.81
C ARG A 517 6.69 13.38 6.78
N ASP A 518 6.47 12.08 6.94
CA ASP A 518 5.63 11.24 6.05
C ASP A 518 4.14 11.66 6.00
N GLU A 519 3.72 12.56 6.88
CA GLU A 519 2.40 13.18 6.83
C GLU A 519 2.24 14.17 5.68
N LEU A 520 3.35 14.66 5.11
CA LEU A 520 3.36 15.68 4.09
C LEU A 520 4.03 15.17 2.81
N ALA A 521 3.45 15.52 1.67
CA ALA A 521 4.18 15.62 0.42
C ALA A 521 4.65 17.07 0.28
N ILE A 522 5.96 17.31 0.35
CA ILE A 522 6.51 18.66 0.22
C ILE A 522 6.99 18.86 -1.21
N LEU A 523 6.53 19.94 -1.84
CA LEU A 523 6.78 20.24 -3.23
C LEU A 523 7.34 21.65 -3.39
N VAL A 524 8.35 21.83 -4.23
CA VAL A 524 8.77 23.17 -4.69
C VAL A 524 8.14 23.46 -6.04
N HIS A 525 7.39 24.55 -6.11
CA HIS A 525 6.64 24.96 -7.29
C HIS A 525 7.33 26.14 -7.96
N VAL A 526 7.85 25.90 -9.16
CA VAL A 526 8.51 26.92 -9.99
C VAL A 526 7.45 27.78 -10.65
N ASP A 527 7.19 28.91 -10.01
CA ASP A 527 6.10 29.85 -10.26
C ASP A 527 6.56 31.16 -10.92
N GLY A 528 7.66 31.11 -11.69
CA GLY A 528 8.19 32.27 -12.42
C GLY A 528 7.68 32.32 -13.85
N GLN A 529 7.20 33.48 -14.29
CA GLN A 529 6.75 33.71 -15.68
C GLN A 529 7.88 34.13 -16.63
N GLY A 530 7.72 33.89 -17.92
CA GLY A 530 8.59 34.49 -18.95
C GLY A 530 8.81 33.65 -20.20
N SER A 531 10.01 33.75 -20.79
CA SER A 531 10.35 32.91 -21.95
C SER A 531 10.65 31.49 -21.49
N GLN A 532 10.31 30.50 -22.33
CA GLN A 532 10.56 29.09 -22.02
C GLN A 532 12.02 28.79 -21.64
N PRO A 533 13.05 29.33 -22.32
CA PRO A 533 14.44 29.14 -21.88
C PRO A 533 14.71 29.65 -20.47
N ALA A 534 14.16 30.81 -20.08
CA ALA A 534 14.39 31.38 -18.75
C ALA A 534 13.70 30.56 -17.65
N LYS A 535 12.50 30.03 -17.92
CA LYS A 535 11.79 29.15 -16.99
C LYS A 535 12.50 27.81 -16.82
N GLN A 536 12.94 27.19 -17.93
CA GLN A 536 13.73 25.96 -17.92
C GLN A 536 15.07 26.14 -17.19
N ASP A 537 15.75 27.29 -17.37
CA ASP A 537 16.96 27.62 -16.61
C ASP A 537 16.66 27.72 -15.11
N THR A 538 15.52 28.33 -14.74
CA THR A 538 15.09 28.44 -13.34
C THR A 538 14.79 27.07 -12.74
N TRP A 539 14.05 26.23 -13.46
CA TRP A 539 13.76 24.85 -13.12
C TRP A 539 15.05 24.08 -12.81
N ALA A 540 16.01 24.08 -13.74
CA ALA A 540 17.29 23.40 -13.57
C ALA A 540 18.14 23.96 -12.41
N VAL A 541 18.05 25.27 -12.15
CA VAL A 541 18.77 25.91 -11.03
C VAL A 541 18.18 25.50 -9.69
N LEU A 542 16.85 25.47 -9.56
CA LEU A 542 16.19 25.14 -8.30
C LEU A 542 16.34 23.66 -7.93
N HIS A 543 16.42 22.76 -8.92
CA HIS A 543 16.70 21.34 -8.68
C HIS A 543 18.11 21.06 -8.13
N ARG A 544 19.06 21.98 -8.34
CA ARG A 544 20.44 21.75 -7.91
C ARG A 544 20.52 21.74 -6.39
N ASP A 545 21.13 20.68 -5.85
CA ASP A 545 21.38 20.50 -4.41
C ASP A 545 20.11 20.57 -3.55
N ALA A 546 18.95 20.26 -4.14
CA ALA A 546 17.69 20.19 -3.40
C ALA A 546 17.72 19.00 -2.41
N PRO A 547 17.16 19.14 -1.20
CA PRO A 547 17.03 18.02 -0.28
C PRO A 547 16.10 16.96 -0.88
N GLU A 548 16.37 15.68 -0.59
CA GLU A 548 15.53 14.56 -0.97
C GLU A 548 14.86 13.95 0.27
N PRO A 549 13.63 13.42 0.17
CA PRO A 549 12.73 13.50 -0.99
C PRO A 549 12.09 14.90 -1.12
N LEU A 550 11.86 15.36 -2.35
CA LEU A 550 11.15 16.59 -2.67
C LEU A 550 10.49 16.45 -4.05
N TYR A 551 9.23 16.87 -4.15
CA TYR A 551 8.47 16.86 -5.40
C TYR A 551 8.51 18.24 -6.07
N TRP A 552 8.06 18.32 -7.32
CA TRP A 552 8.25 19.50 -8.15
C TRP A 552 7.00 19.91 -8.92
N GLY A 553 6.72 21.21 -8.90
CA GLY A 553 5.60 21.78 -9.62
C GLY A 553 6.04 22.82 -10.62
N TRP A 554 5.33 22.93 -11.74
CA TRP A 554 5.56 23.91 -12.79
C TRP A 554 4.30 24.75 -13.02
N LYS A 555 4.43 26.08 -12.99
CA LYS A 555 3.31 26.98 -13.32
C LYS A 555 3.39 27.44 -14.77
N ASN A 556 2.30 27.31 -15.52
CA ASN A 556 2.08 27.91 -16.84
C ASN A 556 1.25 29.19 -16.69
N PHE A 557 1.78 30.30 -17.21
CA PHE A 557 1.09 31.60 -17.22
C PHE A 557 0.48 31.83 -18.59
N ILE A 558 -0.85 31.94 -18.68
CA ILE A 558 -1.57 31.95 -19.95
C ILE A 558 -1.16 33.15 -20.82
N ASP A 559 -1.03 34.34 -20.23
CA ASP A 559 -0.77 35.59 -20.95
C ASP A 559 0.69 36.04 -20.88
N GLU A 560 1.42 35.67 -19.82
CA GLU A 560 2.78 36.13 -19.56
C GLU A 560 3.88 35.23 -20.12
N ASP A 561 3.60 33.94 -20.34
CA ASP A 561 4.55 33.05 -20.99
C ASP A 561 4.55 33.23 -22.50
N VAL A 562 5.74 33.47 -23.07
CA VAL A 562 5.88 33.75 -24.51
C VAL A 562 6.97 32.88 -25.15
N PRO A 563 6.61 31.85 -25.94
CA PRO A 563 5.26 31.29 -26.07
C PRO A 563 4.85 30.51 -24.81
N MET A 564 3.55 30.45 -24.54
CA MET A 564 2.96 29.48 -23.61
C MET A 564 2.98 28.09 -24.27
N ILE A 565 3.45 27.08 -23.53
CA ILE A 565 3.58 25.70 -24.00
C ILE A 565 2.31 24.89 -23.73
N SER A 566 1.98 23.97 -24.63
CA SER A 566 0.85 23.05 -24.48
C SER A 566 1.06 22.03 -23.34
N PRO A 567 0.00 21.34 -22.88
CA PRO A 567 0.14 20.20 -21.97
C PRO A 567 1.15 19.15 -22.44
N GLN A 568 1.08 18.78 -23.73
CA GLN A 568 2.01 17.83 -24.34
C GLN A 568 3.46 18.34 -24.27
N GLU A 569 3.70 19.59 -24.66
CA GLU A 569 5.05 20.18 -24.58
C GLU A 569 5.53 20.32 -23.13
N THR A 570 4.62 20.54 -22.16
CA THR A 570 4.98 20.58 -20.73
C THR A 570 5.56 19.25 -20.29
N ILE A 571 4.86 18.14 -20.55
CA ILE A 571 5.31 16.79 -20.18
C ILE A 571 6.57 16.38 -20.96
N GLU A 572 6.67 16.72 -22.24
CA GLU A 572 7.82 16.33 -23.08
C GLU A 572 9.10 17.13 -22.78
N THR A 573 8.98 18.38 -22.31
CA THR A 573 10.13 19.30 -22.24
C THR A 573 10.54 19.71 -20.84
N VAL A 574 9.63 19.75 -19.86
CA VAL A 574 9.98 20.06 -18.46
C VAL A 574 10.47 18.78 -17.81
N GLN A 575 11.78 18.71 -17.55
CA GLN A 575 12.45 17.49 -17.06
C GLN A 575 13.32 17.79 -15.83
N PRO A 576 13.20 17.03 -14.72
CA PRO A 576 12.28 15.89 -14.53
C PRO A 576 10.80 16.31 -14.66
N THR A 577 9.93 15.35 -15.00
CA THR A 577 8.50 15.63 -15.20
C THR A 577 7.88 16.16 -13.90
N PRO A 578 7.16 17.31 -13.92
CA PRO A 578 6.54 17.86 -12.72
C PRO A 578 5.36 17.01 -12.23
N GLU A 579 5.24 16.84 -10.92
CA GLU A 579 4.09 16.21 -10.29
C GLU A 579 2.88 17.15 -10.12
N LEU A 580 3.12 18.48 -10.14
CA LEU A 580 2.07 19.51 -10.15
C LEU A 580 2.23 20.42 -11.37
N VAL A 581 1.19 20.59 -12.19
CA VAL A 581 1.15 21.64 -13.21
C VAL A 581 0.00 22.59 -12.93
N THR A 582 0.32 23.88 -12.82
CA THR A 582 -0.66 24.92 -12.48
C THR A 582 -0.89 25.86 -13.63
N TYR A 583 -2.14 26.25 -13.87
CA TYR A 583 -2.52 27.25 -14.87
C TYR A 583 -3.02 28.52 -14.19
N GLN A 584 -2.38 29.64 -14.53
CA GLN A 584 -2.69 30.98 -14.01
C GLN A 584 -3.03 31.96 -15.11
#